data_AF-A0A919H2Q2-F1
#
_entry.id   AF-A0A919H2Q2-F1
#
_cell.length_a   1.000
_cell.length_b   1.000
_cell.length_c   1.000
_cell.angle_alpha   90.00
_cell.angle_beta   90.00
_cell.angle_gamma   90.00
#
_symmetry.space_group_name_H-M   'P 1'
#
loop_
_entity.id
_entity.type
_entity.pdbx_description
1 polymer ?
#
loop_
_entity_poly.entity_id
_entity_poly.type
_entity_poly.pdbx_seq_one_letter_code
_entity_poly.pdbx_strand_id
1 'polypeptide(L)'
;MTEPPQPPNQPPTPSGYGHLPGPPQPGYGYPAAPQGDNPYAQPSPYGQQPPQPGGYGFPPPPPGAPQMPGMPPGASGMPPKKKRTVLIAASVAGALVLGTVAYVGFFRGGDAEPKQPVAQSSGPTTDAKPSASPSVDKGDGSGNGAGEEDLNSGRKDGEDKVLWLKTNKIDGPGAGVEAKGQWVVGDTVVKSVWKSITGYGTADGKEKWTISFPAEICAVTDQMTADGKTVVMYEDGESDSAQCNQIKMIDLKAGKEGWSKEVAKEGLFDLFSGPSLSLTGDTVSVNRVTRATAFKVSTGDKLFASPSEGCQAGAYVGGNGKMIGIATCQDADSTVEVQDADPATGKTTWSFKLPKGFKVTSVYSVDPLVLDIGNEAKKERSIVVLGPDGKQRNTVTGEGSFATRCGSSFSQSYQCSSGVVDSGILYLPTAPAAGTGNEIVAFDLGTGKVKWRIPAGDKRTMIPLQAAGGQLIVYRKAEYDQGGEVLTVPAAGGTPTPVLRHPSGAAAPVESSFYAPKTDYVDGRFFISATRLLAKGKDEKLLMVFGK
;
A
#
# COMPACT_ATOMS: atom_id res chain seq x y z
N MET A 1 -53.57 -0.54 39.74
CA MET A 1 -52.48 0.28 39.18
C MET A 1 -51.95 -0.48 37.99
N THR A 2 -52.21 0.03 36.79
CA THR A 2 -51.87 -0.57 35.50
C THR A 2 -50.74 0.23 34.88
N GLU A 3 -49.64 -0.44 34.56
CA GLU A 3 -48.42 0.12 33.96
C GLU A 3 -48.62 0.36 32.45
N PRO A 4 -48.17 1.50 31.88
CA PRO A 4 -48.31 1.78 30.46
C PRO A 4 -47.25 1.04 29.61
N PRO A 5 -47.54 0.73 28.33
CA PRO A 5 -46.64 -0.06 27.49
C PRO A 5 -45.40 0.74 27.03
N GLN A 6 -44.23 0.10 27.05
CA GLN A 6 -43.00 0.64 26.47
C GLN A 6 -43.10 0.78 24.94
N PRO A 7 -42.59 1.89 24.35
CA PRO A 7 -42.54 2.06 22.91
C PRO A 7 -41.48 1.14 22.27
N PRO A 8 -41.69 0.69 21.01
CA PRO A 8 -40.77 -0.21 20.33
C PRO A 8 -39.41 0.44 20.07
N ASN A 9 -38.36 -0.31 20.38
CA ASN A 9 -36.97 0.06 20.20
C ASN A 9 -36.67 0.23 18.70
N GLN A 10 -36.43 1.46 18.23
CA GLN A 10 -35.97 1.71 16.86
C GLN A 10 -34.49 1.25 16.73
N PRO A 11 -34.15 0.43 15.73
CA PRO A 11 -32.75 0.11 15.45
C PRO A 11 -32.01 1.38 14.99
N PRO A 12 -30.70 1.49 15.26
CA PRO A 12 -29.89 2.63 14.81
C PRO A 12 -29.91 2.74 13.27
N THR A 13 -29.96 3.97 12.78
CA THR A 13 -29.89 4.29 11.34
C THR A 13 -28.63 3.69 10.71
N PRO A 14 -28.72 2.94 9.58
CA PRO A 14 -27.55 2.46 8.87
C PRO A 14 -26.69 3.64 8.40
N SER A 15 -25.38 3.59 8.68
CA SER A 15 -24.39 4.47 8.06
C SER A 15 -24.18 4.03 6.60
N GLY A 16 -25.10 4.39 5.72
CA GLY A 16 -25.00 4.17 4.28
C GLY A 16 -24.27 5.31 3.56
N TYR A 17 -23.80 5.05 2.34
CA TYR A 17 -23.23 6.07 1.45
C TYR A 17 -24.24 7.20 1.21
N GLY A 18 -23.84 8.43 1.52
CA GLY A 18 -24.66 9.63 1.33
C GLY A 18 -24.48 10.22 -0.07
N HIS A 19 -25.55 10.82 -0.60
CA HIS A 19 -25.49 11.59 -1.84
C HIS A 19 -24.60 12.83 -1.65
N LEU A 20 -23.62 13.05 -2.53
CA LEU A 20 -22.96 14.35 -2.62
C LEU A 20 -24.00 15.41 -3.05
N PRO A 21 -23.86 16.66 -2.58
CA PRO A 21 -24.56 17.78 -3.21
C PRO A 21 -24.16 17.82 -4.68
N GLY A 22 -25.14 17.79 -5.59
CA GLY A 22 -24.88 17.89 -7.02
C GLY A 22 -24.15 19.19 -7.37
N PRO A 23 -23.37 19.23 -8.46
CA PRO A 23 -22.69 20.45 -8.89
C PRO A 23 -23.70 21.58 -9.17
N PRO A 24 -23.37 22.84 -8.86
CA PRO A 24 -24.28 23.96 -9.06
C PRO A 24 -24.63 24.10 -10.55
N GLN A 25 -25.93 24.01 -10.86
CA GLN A 25 -26.46 24.32 -12.19
C GLN A 25 -26.35 25.83 -12.43
N PRO A 26 -25.90 26.29 -13.62
CA PRO A 26 -25.92 27.71 -13.98
C PRO A 26 -27.36 28.23 -14.03
N GLY A 27 -27.70 29.15 -13.12
CA GLY A 27 -29.03 29.70 -12.99
C GLY A 27 -29.39 30.66 -14.14
N TYR A 28 -30.42 30.33 -14.89
CA TYR A 28 -31.19 31.28 -15.69
C TYR A 28 -32.49 31.60 -14.93
N GLY A 29 -32.70 32.89 -14.63
CA GLY A 29 -33.78 33.37 -13.76
C GLY A 29 -35.12 33.54 -14.46
N TYR A 30 -36.20 33.36 -13.70
CA TYR A 30 -37.54 33.93 -13.91
C TYR A 30 -38.22 34.15 -12.53
N PRO A 31 -39.20 35.06 -12.40
CA PRO A 31 -39.54 35.75 -11.15
C PRO A 31 -40.48 34.99 -10.20
N ALA A 32 -40.44 35.44 -8.95
CA ALA A 32 -41.13 34.94 -7.77
C ALA A 32 -42.66 34.94 -7.82
N ALA A 33 -43.26 33.96 -7.14
CA ALA A 33 -44.67 33.88 -6.77
C ALA A 33 -44.82 33.35 -5.32
N PRO A 34 -45.92 33.70 -4.60
CA PRO A 34 -45.90 33.89 -3.14
C PRO A 34 -46.10 32.62 -2.29
N GLN A 35 -45.60 32.69 -1.05
CA GLN A 35 -45.75 31.71 0.05
C GLN A 35 -47.23 31.44 0.38
N GLY A 36 -47.59 30.15 0.50
CA GLY A 36 -48.81 29.68 1.14
C GLY A 36 -48.50 29.05 2.50
N ASP A 37 -49.30 29.42 3.50
CA ASP A 37 -49.20 29.06 4.92
C ASP A 37 -49.34 27.55 5.19
N ASN A 38 -48.54 27.05 6.15
CA ASN A 38 -48.62 25.69 6.68
C ASN A 38 -49.24 25.70 8.10
N PRO A 39 -50.43 25.11 8.33
CA PRO A 39 -51.23 25.34 9.54
C PRO A 39 -50.99 24.37 10.73
N TYR A 40 -49.73 24.04 11.05
CA TYR A 40 -49.43 23.17 12.23
C TYR A 40 -48.30 23.67 13.16
N ALA A 41 -48.05 24.98 13.24
CA ALA A 41 -47.13 25.54 14.23
C ALA A 41 -47.89 26.00 15.49
N GLN A 42 -47.80 25.23 16.59
CA GLN A 42 -48.14 25.68 17.95
C GLN A 42 -46.84 25.92 18.74
N PRO A 43 -46.67 27.07 19.43
CA PRO A 43 -45.47 27.38 20.20
C PRO A 43 -45.68 27.18 21.71
N SER A 44 -44.70 26.59 22.43
CA SER A 44 -44.60 26.66 23.91
C SER A 44 -43.28 26.07 24.48
N PRO A 45 -42.91 26.36 25.75
CA PRO A 45 -41.66 27.07 26.08
C PRO A 45 -40.67 26.31 26.99
N TYR A 46 -39.50 26.93 27.20
CA TYR A 46 -38.41 26.65 28.17
C TYR A 46 -38.63 25.60 29.27
N GLY A 47 -37.65 24.70 29.45
CA GLY A 47 -37.43 23.99 30.72
C GLY A 47 -36.42 22.83 30.73
N GLN A 48 -35.28 23.07 31.41
CA GLN A 48 -34.56 22.15 32.32
C GLN A 48 -34.00 20.80 31.80
N GLN A 49 -32.69 20.64 31.97
CA GLN A 49 -31.86 19.49 31.64
C GLN A 49 -31.84 18.45 32.79
N PRO A 50 -32.04 17.14 32.54
CA PRO A 50 -31.82 16.09 33.55
C PRO A 50 -30.43 15.42 33.44
N PRO A 51 -29.91 14.84 34.54
CA PRO A 51 -28.53 14.35 34.67
C PRO A 51 -28.30 12.94 34.09
N GLN A 52 -27.08 12.72 33.59
CA GLN A 52 -26.58 11.44 33.05
C GLN A 52 -26.04 10.52 34.18
N PRO A 53 -26.33 9.20 34.17
CA PRO A 53 -25.68 8.24 35.07
C PRO A 53 -24.41 7.58 34.47
N GLY A 54 -23.31 7.73 35.22
CA GLY A 54 -22.28 6.71 35.54
C GLY A 54 -21.68 5.82 34.46
N GLY A 55 -20.44 6.14 34.03
CA GLY A 55 -19.54 5.25 33.29
C GLY A 55 -18.46 4.60 34.18
N TYR A 56 -18.15 3.34 33.90
CA TYR A 56 -17.19 2.47 34.58
C TYR A 56 -15.73 2.94 34.43
N GLY A 57 -14.97 2.85 35.53
CA GLY A 57 -13.59 3.33 35.65
C GLY A 57 -12.51 2.32 35.24
N PHE A 58 -11.36 2.86 34.80
CA PHE A 58 -10.08 2.17 34.64
C PHE A 58 -9.14 2.50 35.82
N PRO A 59 -8.23 1.59 36.22
CA PRO A 59 -7.37 1.76 37.41
C PRO A 59 -6.21 2.77 37.22
N PRO A 60 -5.70 3.37 38.31
CA PRO A 60 -4.75 4.49 38.28
C PRO A 60 -3.28 4.08 38.00
N PRO A 61 -2.47 4.99 37.39
CA PRO A 61 -1.03 4.80 37.21
C PRO A 61 -0.20 5.18 38.47
N PRO A 62 1.02 4.63 38.64
CA PRO A 62 1.85 4.83 39.83
C PRO A 62 2.53 6.22 39.87
N PRO A 63 2.88 6.75 41.06
CA PRO A 63 3.33 8.13 41.21
C PRO A 63 4.84 8.30 41.07
N GLY A 64 5.26 9.31 40.29
CA GLY A 64 6.60 9.91 40.41
C GLY A 64 7.15 10.52 39.12
N ALA A 65 6.86 11.80 38.84
CA ALA A 65 7.76 12.69 38.08
C ALA A 65 7.39 14.18 38.28
N PRO A 66 8.37 15.12 38.31
CA PRO A 66 8.19 16.48 38.85
C PRO A 66 7.59 17.49 37.86
N GLN A 67 6.79 18.43 38.39
CA GLN A 67 6.15 19.55 37.69
C GLN A 67 7.15 20.69 37.37
N MET A 68 7.01 21.30 36.20
CA MET A 68 7.61 22.60 35.85
C MET A 68 6.51 23.69 35.77
N PRO A 69 6.76 24.93 36.24
CA PRO A 69 5.71 25.94 36.44
C PRO A 69 5.32 26.72 35.17
N GLY A 70 4.05 27.12 35.11
CA GLY A 70 3.43 27.87 34.00
C GLY A 70 3.83 29.34 33.90
N MET A 71 3.52 29.94 32.74
CA MET A 71 3.80 31.33 32.39
C MET A 71 2.49 32.08 32.07
N PRO A 72 2.32 33.36 32.46
CA PRO A 72 1.03 34.08 32.42
C PRO A 72 0.80 34.92 31.13
N PRO A 73 -0.41 35.47 30.89
CA PRO A 73 -0.81 36.05 29.60
C PRO A 73 -0.76 37.59 29.49
N GLY A 74 -0.38 38.09 28.30
CA GLY A 74 -0.90 39.32 27.64
C GLY A 74 -0.19 40.68 27.85
N ALA A 75 0.20 41.34 26.74
CA ALA A 75 -0.15 42.74 26.35
C ALA A 75 0.79 43.38 25.30
N SER A 76 0.22 44.35 24.57
CA SER A 76 0.59 45.05 23.33
C SER A 76 1.57 46.25 23.42
N GLY A 77 2.30 46.56 22.32
CA GLY A 77 2.84 47.92 22.00
C GLY A 77 4.24 48.01 21.33
N MET A 78 4.33 48.54 20.08
CA MET A 78 5.54 48.90 19.28
C MET A 78 6.13 50.29 19.68
N PRO A 79 7.26 50.89 19.14
CA PRO A 79 8.15 50.63 17.96
C PRO A 79 9.70 50.90 18.23
N PRO A 80 10.59 51.40 17.30
CA PRO A 80 11.21 50.79 16.11
C PRO A 80 12.77 50.77 16.03
N LYS A 81 13.28 49.94 15.09
CA LYS A 81 14.54 50.01 14.27
C LYS A 81 15.94 50.00 14.93
N LYS A 82 16.78 49.06 14.47
CA LYS A 82 18.14 49.34 13.94
C LYS A 82 18.64 48.22 12.99
N LYS A 83 19.23 48.65 11.87
CA LYS A 83 19.75 47.86 10.74
C LYS A 83 21.00 47.05 11.15
N ARG A 84 21.13 45.82 10.68
CA ARG A 84 22.44 45.18 10.46
C ARG A 84 22.46 44.42 9.13
N THR A 85 23.21 44.99 8.21
CA THR A 85 23.73 44.38 7.00
C THR A 85 24.73 43.28 7.38
N VAL A 86 24.59 42.08 6.84
CA VAL A 86 25.65 41.06 6.87
C VAL A 86 26.04 40.74 5.43
N LEU A 87 27.33 40.95 5.16
CA LEU A 87 28.01 40.73 3.91
C LEU A 87 28.19 39.23 3.65
N ILE A 88 27.84 38.79 2.44
CA ILE A 88 28.21 37.48 1.89
C ILE A 88 29.57 37.67 1.21
N ALA A 89 30.61 36.99 1.72
CA ALA A 89 31.89 36.89 1.06
C ALA A 89 32.02 35.50 0.44
N ALA A 90 31.93 35.46 -0.89
CA ALA A 90 32.35 34.35 -1.71
C ALA A 90 33.85 34.47 -1.98
N SER A 91 34.61 33.40 -1.78
CA SER A 91 36.01 33.30 -2.19
C SER A 91 36.26 31.96 -2.86
N VAL A 92 36.23 31.98 -4.20
CA VAL A 92 36.87 31.00 -5.07
C VAL A 92 38.31 31.45 -5.24
N ALA A 93 39.28 30.55 -5.03
CA ALA A 93 40.62 30.70 -5.57
C ALA A 93 41.19 29.32 -5.89
N GLY A 94 41.22 28.99 -7.18
CA GLY A 94 42.11 27.98 -7.72
C GLY A 94 43.47 28.59 -8.04
N ALA A 95 44.52 27.77 -7.98
CA ALA A 95 45.75 28.01 -8.70
C ALA A 95 46.41 26.67 -9.06
N LEU A 96 46.44 26.41 -10.36
CA LEU A 96 47.36 25.50 -11.04
C LEU A 96 48.77 26.10 -11.03
N VAL A 97 49.81 25.25 -11.09
CA VAL A 97 50.91 25.27 -12.10
C VAL A 97 51.94 24.16 -11.79
N LEU A 98 52.14 23.28 -12.80
CA LEU A 98 53.36 22.66 -13.37
C LEU A 98 54.53 22.33 -12.42
N GLY A 99 55.24 21.19 -12.44
CA GLY A 99 55.61 20.24 -13.49
C GLY A 99 57.07 19.77 -13.24
N THR A 100 57.49 18.66 -13.87
CA THR A 100 58.87 18.14 -14.06
C THR A 100 59.61 17.34 -12.96
N VAL A 101 59.62 16.02 -13.20
CA VAL A 101 60.71 15.01 -13.12
C VAL A 101 62.15 15.52 -12.87
N ALA A 102 62.86 14.93 -11.90
CA ALA A 102 64.24 14.42 -12.04
C ALA A 102 64.70 13.58 -10.83
N TYR A 103 65.44 12.53 -11.16
CA TYR A 103 65.98 11.44 -10.35
C TYR A 103 67.41 11.77 -9.90
N VAL A 104 67.79 11.52 -8.64
CA VAL A 104 69.20 11.27 -8.23
C VAL A 104 69.21 10.25 -7.09
N GLY A 105 69.87 9.12 -7.33
CA GLY A 105 70.11 8.07 -6.35
C GLY A 105 71.46 8.18 -5.64
N PHE A 106 71.64 7.36 -4.61
CA PHE A 106 72.94 6.97 -4.07
C PHE A 106 73.00 5.43 -3.87
N PHE A 107 73.95 4.84 -4.59
CA PHE A 107 74.62 3.53 -4.55
C PHE A 107 74.39 2.53 -3.40
N ARG A 108 74.20 1.26 -3.76
CA ARG A 108 75.21 0.17 -3.58
C ARG A 108 74.84 -1.09 -4.39
N GLY A 109 75.88 -1.79 -4.88
CA GLY A 109 75.90 -2.82 -5.94
C GLY A 109 75.10 -4.11 -5.66
N GLY A 110 75.06 -5.11 -6.54
CA GLY A 110 75.79 -5.40 -7.78
C GLY A 110 75.42 -6.83 -8.22
N ASP A 111 75.14 -6.98 -9.52
CA ASP A 111 75.20 -8.15 -10.42
C ASP A 111 74.88 -9.58 -9.94
N ALA A 112 73.77 -10.15 -10.47
CA ALA A 112 73.75 -11.32 -11.37
C ALA A 112 72.35 -11.98 -11.44
N GLU A 113 71.72 -11.96 -12.63
CA GLU A 113 70.66 -12.92 -13.05
C GLU A 113 71.33 -14.28 -13.45
N PRO A 114 70.62 -15.38 -13.84
CA PRO A 114 69.18 -15.69 -13.89
C PRO A 114 68.84 -17.11 -13.34
N LYS A 115 67.54 -17.49 -13.42
CA LYS A 115 66.96 -18.85 -13.67
C LYS A 115 65.99 -19.37 -12.60
N GLN A 116 64.79 -19.74 -13.07
CA GLN A 116 63.90 -20.67 -12.39
C GLN A 116 64.55 -22.07 -12.26
N PRO A 117 64.20 -22.81 -11.20
CA PRO A 117 63.85 -24.20 -11.41
C PRO A 117 62.62 -24.68 -10.62
N VAL A 118 62.08 -25.76 -11.17
CA VAL A 118 60.97 -26.63 -10.77
C VAL A 118 61.25 -27.48 -9.52
N ALA A 119 60.16 -27.77 -8.80
CA ALA A 119 59.79 -28.98 -8.03
C ALA A 119 60.75 -29.57 -6.97
N GLN A 120 60.28 -29.70 -5.72
CA GLN A 120 59.81 -30.98 -5.13
C GLN A 120 59.46 -30.85 -3.62
N SER A 121 58.59 -31.77 -3.22
CA SER A 121 57.80 -31.89 -2.00
C SER A 121 58.55 -32.01 -0.67
N SER A 122 57.92 -31.47 0.38
CA SER A 122 57.98 -31.98 1.75
C SER A 122 56.69 -31.58 2.50
N GLY A 123 55.86 -32.56 2.86
CA GLY A 123 54.82 -32.38 3.88
C GLY A 123 55.37 -32.76 5.27
N PRO A 124 54.53 -32.95 6.31
CA PRO A 124 53.21 -32.40 6.57
C PRO A 124 53.15 -31.67 7.94
N THR A 125 52.37 -30.59 8.08
CA THR A 125 51.82 -30.20 9.39
C THR A 125 50.46 -29.51 9.22
N THR A 126 49.59 -29.88 10.14
CA THR A 126 48.18 -29.52 10.36
C THR A 126 47.87 -28.03 10.37
N ASP A 127 46.76 -27.60 9.76
CA ASP A 127 45.59 -27.03 10.46
C ASP A 127 44.66 -26.20 9.54
N ALA A 128 43.36 -26.29 9.88
CA ALA A 128 42.23 -25.42 9.50
C ALA A 128 41.71 -25.43 8.04
N LYS A 129 40.77 -26.37 7.80
CA LYS A 129 39.83 -26.44 6.67
C LYS A 129 38.74 -25.35 6.77
N PRO A 130 38.40 -24.60 5.70
CA PRO A 130 37.20 -23.78 5.66
C PRO A 130 35.94 -24.67 5.60
N SER A 131 34.97 -24.36 6.47
CA SER A 131 33.69 -25.07 6.57
C SER A 131 32.90 -24.96 5.26
N ALA A 132 32.56 -26.12 4.70
CA ALA A 132 31.71 -26.24 3.52
C ALA A 132 30.25 -25.98 3.91
N SER A 133 29.58 -25.09 3.17
CA SER A 133 28.13 -24.94 3.22
C SER A 133 27.45 -26.26 2.84
N PRO A 134 26.34 -26.65 3.50
CA PRO A 134 25.75 -27.98 3.34
C PRO A 134 25.15 -28.19 1.96
N SER A 135 25.35 -29.42 1.47
CA SER A 135 24.77 -29.97 0.25
C SER A 135 23.25 -29.92 0.25
N VAL A 136 22.67 -29.44 -0.84
CA VAL A 136 21.23 -29.51 -1.13
C VAL A 136 20.84 -30.96 -1.38
N ASP A 137 19.95 -31.47 -0.53
CA ASP A 137 19.33 -32.77 -0.66
C ASP A 137 18.26 -32.76 -1.78
N LYS A 138 18.20 -33.84 -2.54
CA LYS A 138 17.35 -33.96 -3.75
C LYS A 138 16.01 -34.56 -3.32
N GLY A 139 15.15 -33.73 -2.72
CA GLY A 139 13.86 -34.13 -2.10
C GLY A 139 12.63 -33.99 -3.00
N ASP A 140 11.65 -34.84 -2.69
CA ASP A 140 10.46 -35.33 -3.41
C ASP A 140 9.14 -34.60 -3.08
N GLY A 141 9.21 -33.36 -2.60
CA GLY A 141 8.02 -32.55 -2.33
C GLY A 141 7.56 -32.53 -0.86
N SER A 142 8.36 -33.01 0.09
CA SER A 142 8.18 -32.68 1.51
C SER A 142 8.84 -31.33 1.84
N GLY A 143 8.07 -30.37 2.34
CA GLY A 143 8.49 -28.99 2.58
C GLY A 143 9.57 -28.83 3.66
N ASN A 144 10.48 -27.87 3.44
CA ASN A 144 11.46 -27.43 4.43
C ASN A 144 11.03 -26.04 4.94
N GLY A 145 10.34 -26.03 6.09
CA GLY A 145 10.00 -24.89 6.94
C GLY A 145 9.64 -25.44 8.32
N ALA A 146 10.04 -24.78 9.41
CA ALA A 146 10.03 -25.33 10.77
C ALA A 146 8.67 -25.97 11.17
N GLY A 147 8.73 -27.29 11.47
CA GLY A 147 7.61 -28.15 11.86
C GLY A 147 7.32 -29.22 10.81
N GLU A 148 7.60 -30.50 11.12
CA GLU A 148 7.31 -31.70 10.31
C GLU A 148 5.80 -31.96 10.08
N GLU A 149 4.98 -30.91 10.02
CA GLU A 149 3.55 -31.05 9.79
C GLU A 149 3.29 -31.07 8.28
N ASP A 150 2.93 -32.24 7.76
CA ASP A 150 2.40 -32.35 6.41
C ASP A 150 1.13 -31.52 6.29
N LEU A 151 1.24 -30.36 5.65
CA LEU A 151 0.12 -29.42 5.46
C LEU A 151 -0.99 -30.00 4.57
N ASN A 152 -0.71 -31.07 3.83
CA ASN A 152 -1.72 -31.82 3.08
C ASN A 152 -2.30 -33.00 3.87
N SER A 153 -1.85 -33.22 5.11
CA SER A 153 -2.44 -34.22 6.00
C SER A 153 -3.90 -33.89 6.30
N GLY A 154 -4.76 -34.90 6.21
CA GLY A 154 -6.21 -34.75 6.40
C GLY A 154 -6.92 -34.02 5.25
N ARG A 155 -6.22 -33.73 4.13
CA ARG A 155 -6.84 -33.22 2.91
C ARG A 155 -7.89 -34.20 2.37
N LYS A 156 -9.07 -33.70 2.05
CA LYS A 156 -10.21 -34.49 1.56
C LYS A 156 -10.22 -34.58 0.04
N ASP A 157 -10.95 -35.56 -0.48
CA ASP A 157 -11.20 -35.67 -1.91
C ASP A 157 -11.88 -34.40 -2.45
N GLY A 158 -11.36 -33.87 -3.56
CA GLY A 158 -11.81 -32.62 -4.16
C GLY A 158 -11.15 -31.35 -3.59
N GLU A 159 -10.27 -31.47 -2.59
CA GLU A 159 -9.39 -30.39 -2.15
C GLU A 159 -8.05 -30.41 -2.93
N ASP A 160 -7.62 -29.24 -3.36
CA ASP A 160 -6.32 -28.98 -3.99
C ASP A 160 -5.20 -28.96 -2.94
N LYS A 161 -3.94 -28.82 -3.34
CA LYS A 161 -2.78 -28.99 -2.47
C LYS A 161 -2.24 -27.67 -1.94
N VAL A 162 -1.65 -27.72 -0.75
CA VAL A 162 -0.53 -26.84 -0.43
C VAL A 162 0.67 -27.32 -1.24
N LEU A 163 1.15 -26.49 -2.16
CA LEU A 163 2.35 -26.79 -2.95
C LEU A 163 3.61 -26.65 -2.09
N TRP A 164 3.68 -25.56 -1.31
CA TRP A 164 4.76 -25.30 -0.37
C TRP A 164 4.41 -24.13 0.55
N LEU A 165 5.10 -24.09 1.70
CA LEU A 165 5.12 -22.98 2.65
C LEU A 165 6.57 -22.53 2.84
N LYS A 166 6.79 -21.22 2.87
CA LYS A 166 8.05 -20.61 3.24
C LYS A 166 7.92 -19.87 4.55
N THR A 167 8.87 -20.13 5.45
CA THR A 167 9.09 -19.38 6.66
C THR A 167 10.33 -18.50 6.49
N ASN A 168 10.42 -17.46 7.31
CA ASN A 168 11.59 -16.61 7.39
C ASN A 168 11.94 -16.38 8.86
N LYS A 169 13.23 -16.37 9.17
CA LYS A 169 13.76 -16.14 10.52
C LYS A 169 14.67 -14.93 10.46
N ILE A 170 14.17 -13.81 10.97
CA ILE A 170 14.88 -12.54 11.00
C ILE A 170 14.94 -12.05 12.44
N ASP A 171 16.09 -11.50 12.81
CA ASP A 171 16.24 -10.70 14.01
C ASP A 171 16.36 -9.23 13.59
N GLY A 172 15.37 -8.42 13.96
CA GLY A 172 15.18 -7.06 13.45
C GLY A 172 14.99 -6.01 14.57
N PRO A 173 14.62 -4.77 14.23
CA PRO A 173 14.66 -3.61 15.14
C PRO A 173 13.54 -3.58 16.21
N GLY A 174 13.04 -4.73 16.68
CA GLY A 174 12.02 -4.84 17.74
C GLY A 174 10.59 -4.43 17.34
N ALA A 175 10.44 -3.45 16.45
CA ALA A 175 9.15 -3.03 15.88
C ALA A 175 8.64 -3.96 14.77
N GLY A 176 9.45 -4.92 14.31
CA GLY A 176 9.20 -5.74 13.13
C GLY A 176 9.70 -5.08 11.85
N VAL A 177 9.68 -5.85 10.75
CA VAL A 177 10.20 -5.45 9.45
C VAL A 177 9.15 -5.60 8.35
N GLU A 178 9.24 -4.75 7.33
CA GLU A 178 8.31 -4.77 6.21
C GLU A 178 8.54 -5.94 5.25
N ALA A 179 7.45 -6.51 4.73
CA ALA A 179 7.45 -7.61 3.76
C ALA A 179 6.38 -7.42 2.67
N LYS A 180 6.10 -6.17 2.29
CA LYS A 180 4.92 -5.82 1.48
C LYS A 180 4.94 -6.33 0.04
N GLY A 181 6.10 -6.27 -0.63
CA GLY A 181 6.22 -6.57 -2.06
C GLY A 181 5.98 -8.04 -2.37
N GLN A 182 5.07 -8.31 -3.31
CA GLN A 182 4.80 -9.63 -3.89
C GLN A 182 4.50 -9.45 -5.38
N TRP A 183 5.15 -10.24 -6.23
CA TRP A 183 4.90 -10.24 -7.67
C TRP A 183 5.00 -11.66 -8.20
N VAL A 184 4.11 -12.05 -9.12
CA VAL A 184 4.19 -13.33 -9.82
C VAL A 184 4.56 -13.04 -11.28
N VAL A 185 5.72 -13.52 -11.71
CA VAL A 185 6.27 -13.33 -13.06
C VAL A 185 6.65 -14.68 -13.66
N GLY A 186 5.82 -15.15 -14.59
CA GLY A 186 5.95 -16.48 -15.19
C GLY A 186 5.96 -17.56 -14.12
N ASP A 187 7.06 -18.31 -14.03
CA ASP A 187 7.22 -19.42 -13.10
C ASP A 187 7.85 -19.02 -11.75
N THR A 188 7.94 -17.71 -11.46
CA THR A 188 8.60 -17.16 -10.27
C THR A 188 7.65 -16.28 -9.46
N VAL A 189 7.53 -16.53 -8.15
CA VAL A 189 6.91 -15.61 -7.19
C VAL A 189 8.02 -14.90 -6.42
N VAL A 190 7.99 -13.57 -6.42
CA VAL A 190 9.00 -12.71 -5.82
C VAL A 190 8.46 -12.11 -4.54
N LYS A 191 9.27 -12.08 -3.49
CA LYS A 191 8.95 -11.45 -2.21
C LYS A 191 10.04 -10.48 -1.77
N SER A 192 9.64 -9.27 -1.35
CA SER A 192 10.52 -8.38 -0.59
C SER A 192 10.40 -8.68 0.91
N VAL A 193 11.51 -8.75 1.62
CA VAL A 193 11.55 -8.84 3.08
C VAL A 193 12.70 -7.99 3.61
N TRP A 194 12.37 -6.96 4.39
CA TRP A 194 13.33 -6.07 5.04
C TRP A 194 14.37 -5.48 4.09
N LYS A 195 15.53 -6.12 3.93
CA LYS A 195 16.66 -5.68 3.10
C LYS A 195 16.92 -6.59 1.90
N SER A 196 15.97 -7.45 1.53
CA SER A 196 16.15 -8.34 0.39
C SER A 196 14.89 -8.50 -0.46
N ILE A 197 15.11 -8.90 -1.70
CA ILE A 197 14.07 -9.37 -2.62
C ILE A 197 14.51 -10.74 -3.11
N THR A 198 13.66 -11.74 -2.91
CA THR A 198 13.95 -13.13 -3.27
C THR A 198 12.89 -13.68 -4.22
N GLY A 199 13.33 -14.33 -5.30
CA GLY A 199 12.48 -15.05 -6.23
C GLY A 199 12.44 -16.54 -5.91
N TYR A 200 11.24 -17.09 -5.81
CA TYR A 200 11.00 -18.52 -5.57
C TYR A 200 10.27 -19.15 -6.75
N GLY A 201 10.55 -20.42 -7.05
CA GLY A 201 9.77 -21.20 -8.01
C GLY A 201 8.32 -21.33 -7.56
N THR A 202 7.36 -20.98 -8.43
CA THR A 202 5.92 -21.07 -8.12
C THR A 202 5.47 -22.50 -7.82
N ALA A 203 6.12 -23.50 -8.40
CA ALA A 203 5.76 -24.91 -8.24
C ALA A 203 6.36 -25.58 -6.99
N ASP A 204 7.60 -25.27 -6.64
CA ASP A 204 8.37 -26.02 -5.62
C ASP A 204 8.96 -25.15 -4.50
N GLY A 205 8.78 -23.83 -4.56
CA GLY A 205 9.25 -22.90 -3.54
C GLY A 205 10.77 -22.83 -3.42
N LYS A 206 11.51 -23.37 -4.40
CA LYS A 206 12.98 -23.27 -4.42
C LYS A 206 13.39 -21.85 -4.72
N GLU A 207 14.36 -21.36 -3.95
CA GLU A 207 14.98 -20.08 -4.23
C GLU A 207 15.69 -20.15 -5.59
N LYS A 208 15.38 -19.17 -6.44
CA LYS A 208 16.01 -19.00 -7.75
C LYS A 208 17.12 -17.96 -7.71
N TRP A 209 16.88 -16.88 -6.97
CA TRP A 209 17.79 -15.75 -6.83
C TRP A 209 17.38 -14.89 -5.64
N THR A 210 18.34 -14.15 -5.08
CA THR A 210 18.14 -13.13 -4.05
C THR A 210 18.95 -11.88 -4.39
N ILE A 211 18.34 -10.72 -4.17
CA ILE A 211 18.94 -9.40 -4.28
C ILE A 211 18.94 -8.77 -2.89
N SER A 212 20.11 -8.32 -2.42
CA SER A 212 20.29 -7.68 -1.12
C SER A 212 20.46 -6.18 -1.24
N PHE A 213 19.90 -5.43 -0.29
CA PHE A 213 19.95 -3.98 -0.19
C PHE A 213 20.81 -3.56 1.00
N PRO A 214 21.50 -2.41 0.90
CA PRO A 214 22.34 -1.91 2.00
C PRO A 214 21.53 -1.42 3.21
N ALA A 215 20.22 -1.16 3.02
CA ALA A 215 19.31 -0.65 4.03
C ALA A 215 17.88 -1.15 3.77
N GLU A 216 16.94 -0.77 4.65
CA GLU A 216 15.55 -1.23 4.60
C GLU A 216 14.84 -0.82 3.30
N ILE A 217 14.12 -1.77 2.70
CA ILE A 217 13.16 -1.54 1.62
C ILE A 217 11.88 -0.99 2.24
N CYS A 218 11.63 0.29 1.99
CA CYS A 218 10.60 1.07 2.67
C CYS A 218 9.35 1.28 1.80
N ALA A 219 9.45 1.19 0.47
CA ALA A 219 8.29 1.19 -0.42
C ALA A 219 8.51 0.33 -1.67
N VAL A 220 7.43 -0.17 -2.25
CA VAL A 220 7.43 -1.06 -3.42
C VAL A 220 6.23 -0.71 -4.31
N THR A 221 6.30 -0.94 -5.62
CA THR A 221 5.13 -0.84 -6.49
C THR A 221 4.29 -2.12 -6.40
N ASP A 222 2.96 -2.00 -6.40
CA ASP A 222 2.08 -3.18 -6.53
C ASP A 222 2.08 -3.76 -7.94
N GLN A 223 2.34 -2.93 -8.95
CA GLN A 223 2.37 -3.30 -10.35
C GLN A 223 3.80 -3.51 -10.85
N MET A 224 3.91 -4.24 -11.96
CA MET A 224 5.14 -4.36 -12.76
C MET A 224 4.85 -3.97 -14.21
N THR A 225 5.89 -3.65 -14.96
CA THR A 225 5.81 -3.47 -16.41
C THR A 225 5.48 -4.80 -17.10
N ALA A 226 5.01 -4.74 -18.36
CA ALA A 226 4.67 -5.92 -19.13
C ALA A 226 5.86 -6.90 -19.33
N ASP A 227 7.08 -6.38 -19.32
CA ASP A 227 8.33 -7.15 -19.41
C ASP A 227 8.92 -7.55 -18.03
N GLY A 228 8.15 -7.37 -16.94
CA GLY A 228 8.48 -7.89 -15.61
C GLY A 228 9.44 -7.02 -14.80
N LYS A 229 9.47 -5.70 -15.02
CA LYS A 229 10.28 -4.75 -14.24
C LYS A 229 9.44 -4.06 -13.19
N THR A 230 10.03 -3.81 -12.04
CA THR A 230 9.43 -3.07 -10.93
C THR A 230 10.42 -2.04 -10.40
N VAL A 231 9.95 -1.11 -9.57
CA VAL A 231 10.81 -0.17 -8.84
C VAL A 231 10.51 -0.30 -7.37
N VAL A 232 11.57 -0.29 -6.56
CA VAL A 232 11.50 -0.29 -5.11
C VAL A 232 12.21 0.93 -4.56
N MET A 233 11.79 1.36 -3.37
CA MET A 233 12.49 2.35 -2.56
C MET A 233 13.17 1.68 -1.37
N TYR A 234 14.37 2.14 -1.06
CA TYR A 234 15.10 1.78 0.14
C TYR A 234 15.71 3.01 0.82
N GLU A 235 16.12 2.84 2.07
CA GLU A 235 16.72 3.92 2.86
C GLU A 235 18.16 4.25 2.43
N ASP A 236 18.59 5.49 2.61
CA ASP A 236 19.98 5.91 2.34
C ASP A 236 21.00 5.50 3.43
N GLY A 237 20.54 4.83 4.48
CA GLY A 237 21.38 4.31 5.57
C GLY A 237 20.56 3.51 6.58
N GLU A 238 21.19 3.13 7.70
CA GLU A 238 20.57 2.31 8.75
C GLU A 238 20.22 3.08 10.03
N SER A 239 20.50 4.39 10.05
CA SER A 239 20.21 5.25 11.20
C SER A 239 18.73 5.62 11.31
N ASP A 240 18.25 5.98 12.50
CA ASP A 240 16.88 6.49 12.70
C ASP A 240 16.55 7.76 11.89
N SER A 241 17.56 8.48 11.40
CA SER A 241 17.41 9.64 10.52
C SER A 241 17.49 9.31 9.02
N ALA A 242 17.70 8.03 8.67
CA ALA A 242 17.77 7.60 7.29
C ALA A 242 16.47 7.96 6.55
N GLN A 243 16.60 8.29 5.28
CA GLN A 243 15.50 8.71 4.45
C GLN A 243 15.19 7.61 3.44
N CYS A 244 13.92 7.27 3.30
CA CYS A 244 13.42 6.43 2.22
C CYS A 244 13.44 7.21 0.90
N ASN A 245 14.62 7.44 0.33
CA ASN A 245 14.83 8.28 -0.85
C ASN A 245 15.65 7.62 -1.97
N GLN A 246 16.08 6.37 -1.81
CA GLN A 246 16.80 5.65 -2.86
C GLN A 246 15.82 4.81 -3.66
N ILE A 247 15.76 4.97 -4.98
CA ILE A 247 14.94 4.16 -5.89
C ILE A 247 15.82 3.23 -6.73
N LYS A 248 15.41 1.97 -6.88
CA LYS A 248 16.11 0.96 -7.70
C LYS A 248 15.12 0.22 -8.58
N MET A 249 15.43 0.08 -9.87
CA MET A 249 14.69 -0.79 -10.77
C MET A 249 15.16 -2.24 -10.60
N ILE A 250 14.22 -3.18 -10.58
CA ILE A 250 14.48 -4.61 -10.47
C ILE A 250 13.82 -5.32 -11.66
N ASP A 251 14.59 -6.11 -12.39
CA ASP A 251 14.06 -7.07 -13.36
C ASP A 251 13.69 -8.35 -12.61
N LEU A 252 12.39 -8.51 -12.33
CA LEU A 252 11.84 -9.62 -11.54
C LEU A 252 11.97 -10.96 -12.27
N LYS A 253 11.93 -10.94 -13.60
CA LYS A 253 12.05 -12.16 -14.41
C LYS A 253 13.49 -12.68 -14.41
N ALA A 254 14.46 -11.78 -14.53
CA ALA A 254 15.87 -12.13 -14.57
C ALA A 254 16.52 -12.24 -13.19
N GLY A 255 15.89 -11.71 -12.14
CA GLY A 255 16.49 -11.61 -10.81
C GLY A 255 17.70 -10.68 -10.79
N LYS A 256 17.62 -9.55 -11.50
CA LYS A 256 18.74 -8.62 -11.68
C LYS A 256 18.39 -7.22 -11.25
N GLU A 257 19.37 -6.56 -10.64
CA GLU A 257 19.31 -5.12 -10.39
C GLU A 257 19.49 -4.33 -11.69
N GLY A 258 18.71 -3.27 -11.82
CA GLY A 258 18.85 -2.26 -12.85
C GLY A 258 19.59 -1.02 -12.36
N TRP A 259 19.13 0.15 -12.80
CA TRP A 259 19.65 1.43 -12.33
C TRP A 259 19.22 1.70 -10.88
N SER A 260 20.00 2.54 -10.19
CA SER A 260 19.65 3.14 -8.89
C SER A 260 19.78 4.66 -8.98
N LYS A 261 18.90 5.40 -8.30
CA LYS A 261 18.90 6.86 -8.22
C LYS A 261 18.49 7.31 -6.83
N GLU A 262 19.06 8.44 -6.40
CA GLU A 262 18.54 9.19 -5.27
C GLU A 262 17.40 10.13 -5.74
N VAL A 263 16.30 10.13 -5.00
CA VAL A 263 15.22 11.10 -5.14
C VAL A 263 15.59 12.33 -4.32
N ALA A 264 15.97 13.41 -5.00
CA ALA A 264 16.32 14.66 -4.36
C ALA A 264 15.09 15.29 -3.66
N LYS A 265 15.32 15.97 -2.53
CA LYS A 265 14.32 16.83 -1.89
C LYS A 265 14.04 18.05 -2.75
N GLU A 266 12.77 18.36 -2.97
CA GLU A 266 12.30 19.47 -3.79
C GLU A 266 11.65 20.55 -2.92
N GLY A 267 12.38 21.01 -1.90
CA GLY A 267 11.98 22.05 -0.96
C GLY A 267 12.16 21.65 0.51
N LEU A 268 12.05 22.63 1.41
CA LEU A 268 12.26 22.42 2.85
C LEU A 268 11.21 21.52 3.51
N PHE A 269 9.99 21.49 2.96
CA PHE A 269 8.86 20.69 3.45
C PHE A 269 8.62 19.42 2.62
N ASP A 270 9.58 19.05 1.76
CA ASP A 270 9.55 17.78 1.04
C ASP A 270 10.13 16.67 1.92
N LEU A 271 9.22 15.90 2.54
CA LEU A 271 9.56 14.88 3.52
C LEU A 271 9.27 13.48 2.96
N PHE A 272 10.21 12.56 3.17
CA PHE A 272 10.06 11.13 2.85
C PHE A 272 9.39 10.36 4.01
N SER A 273 8.35 10.95 4.62
CA SER A 273 7.56 10.28 5.66
C SER A 273 6.46 9.46 4.99
N GLY A 274 6.59 8.14 5.02
CA GLY A 274 5.63 7.20 4.42
C GLY A 274 5.45 7.35 2.90
N PRO A 275 6.52 7.46 2.09
CA PRO A 275 6.39 7.59 0.65
C PRO A 275 5.74 6.33 0.06
N SER A 276 5.06 6.50 -1.07
CA SER A 276 4.48 5.39 -1.82
C SER A 276 4.92 5.43 -3.28
N LEU A 277 4.90 4.28 -3.93
CA LEU A 277 5.20 4.15 -5.35
C LEU A 277 3.94 3.81 -6.13
N SER A 278 3.77 4.40 -7.31
CA SER A 278 2.78 3.93 -8.29
C SER A 278 3.45 3.78 -9.65
N LEU A 279 3.05 2.77 -10.42
CA LEU A 279 3.66 2.41 -11.69
C LEU A 279 2.59 2.29 -12.77
N THR A 280 2.85 2.86 -13.94
CA THR A 280 2.03 2.70 -15.14
C THR A 280 2.90 2.83 -16.39
N GLY A 281 2.82 1.84 -17.28
CA GLY A 281 3.69 1.79 -18.46
C GLY A 281 5.17 1.87 -18.08
N ASP A 282 5.88 2.84 -18.64
CA ASP A 282 7.31 3.10 -18.39
C ASP A 282 7.53 4.25 -17.39
N THR A 283 6.53 4.57 -16.56
CA THR A 283 6.61 5.63 -15.55
C THR A 283 6.37 5.07 -14.15
N VAL A 284 7.24 5.45 -13.21
CA VAL A 284 7.03 5.29 -11.77
C VAL A 284 6.92 6.66 -11.12
N SER A 285 5.91 6.86 -10.26
CA SER A 285 5.81 8.03 -9.41
C SER A 285 6.26 7.71 -7.99
N VAL A 286 7.09 8.59 -7.44
CA VAL A 286 7.43 8.63 -6.02
C VAL A 286 6.52 9.65 -5.37
N ASN A 287 5.53 9.17 -4.63
CA ASN A 287 4.49 9.95 -3.99
C ASN A 287 4.89 10.29 -2.56
N ARG A 288 4.73 11.55 -2.17
CA ARG A 288 5.04 12.08 -0.83
C ARG A 288 3.90 13.02 -0.42
N VAL A 289 3.77 13.32 0.86
CA VAL A 289 2.59 14.02 1.42
C VAL A 289 2.20 15.28 0.64
N THR A 290 3.17 16.06 0.16
CA THR A 290 2.94 17.36 -0.49
C THR A 290 3.40 17.42 -1.94
N ARG A 291 4.10 16.39 -2.44
CA ARG A 291 4.73 16.41 -3.76
C ARG A 291 4.91 15.00 -4.30
N ALA A 292 4.87 14.85 -5.62
CA ALA A 292 5.29 13.64 -6.29
C ALA A 292 6.32 13.94 -7.39
N THR A 293 7.20 12.98 -7.63
CA THR A 293 8.20 13.05 -8.71
C THR A 293 8.12 11.79 -9.53
N ALA A 294 8.04 11.92 -10.85
CA ALA A 294 7.95 10.81 -11.77
C ALA A 294 9.30 10.54 -12.44
N PHE A 295 9.61 9.26 -12.63
CA PHE A 295 10.83 8.77 -13.25
C PHE A 295 10.48 7.72 -14.30
N LYS A 296 11.34 7.59 -15.31
CA LYS A 296 11.23 6.56 -16.33
C LYS A 296 11.70 5.22 -15.77
N VAL A 297 10.88 4.17 -15.87
CA VAL A 297 11.24 2.83 -15.35
C VAL A 297 12.44 2.25 -16.10
N SER A 298 12.56 2.51 -17.40
CA SER A 298 13.65 1.96 -18.22
C SER A 298 15.03 2.54 -17.91
N THR A 299 15.11 3.83 -17.55
CA THR A 299 16.41 4.56 -17.43
C THR A 299 16.67 5.20 -16.07
N GLY A 300 15.63 5.43 -15.27
CA GLY A 300 15.71 6.19 -14.02
C GLY A 300 15.80 7.69 -14.24
N ASP A 301 15.57 8.17 -15.46
CA ASP A 301 15.55 9.60 -15.74
C ASP A 301 14.31 10.23 -15.13
N LYS A 302 14.49 11.37 -14.48
CA LYS A 302 13.38 12.19 -13.99
C LYS A 302 12.57 12.68 -15.19
N LEU A 303 11.26 12.46 -15.15
CA LEU A 303 10.32 12.89 -16.17
C LEU A 303 9.72 14.25 -15.81
N PHE A 304 9.08 14.33 -14.64
CA PHE A 304 8.46 15.55 -14.14
C PHE A 304 8.34 15.50 -12.61
N ALA A 305 8.00 16.63 -12.02
CA ALA A 305 7.61 16.74 -10.62
C ALA A 305 6.32 17.56 -10.54
N SER A 306 5.57 17.41 -9.44
CA SER A 306 4.40 18.23 -9.20
C SER A 306 4.75 19.72 -9.23
N PRO A 307 3.85 20.58 -9.74
CA PRO A 307 4.12 22.01 -9.89
C PRO A 307 4.41 22.68 -8.53
N SER A 308 5.10 23.83 -8.56
CA SER A 308 5.40 24.63 -7.36
C SER A 308 4.25 25.54 -6.92
N GLU A 309 3.30 25.81 -7.82
CA GLU A 309 2.15 26.71 -7.60
C GLU A 309 0.83 26.00 -7.94
N GLY A 310 -0.28 26.56 -7.47
CA GLY A 310 -1.62 26.01 -7.71
C GLY A 310 -1.91 24.77 -6.88
N CYS A 311 -2.67 23.84 -7.44
CA CYS A 311 -2.99 22.56 -6.80
C CYS A 311 -1.87 21.55 -7.06
N GLN A 312 -1.22 21.10 -5.99
CA GLN A 312 -0.03 20.26 -6.04
C GLN A 312 -0.40 18.80 -5.82
N ALA A 313 -0.17 17.95 -6.82
CA ALA A 313 -0.30 16.51 -6.68
C ALA A 313 0.71 15.98 -5.65
N GLY A 314 0.22 15.47 -4.51
CA GLY A 314 1.05 14.72 -3.55
C GLY A 314 1.22 13.27 -3.98
N ALA A 315 0.26 12.75 -4.73
CA ALA A 315 0.33 11.40 -5.27
C ALA A 315 -0.19 11.34 -6.70
N TYR A 316 0.46 10.48 -7.48
CA TYR A 316 -0.08 9.96 -8.72
C TYR A 316 -0.44 8.49 -8.52
N VAL A 317 -1.61 8.12 -9.01
CA VAL A 317 -2.11 6.75 -9.07
C VAL A 317 -2.11 6.30 -10.51
N GLY A 318 -1.34 5.26 -10.82
CA GLY A 318 -1.17 4.72 -12.15
C GLY A 318 -1.85 3.36 -12.37
N GLY A 319 -2.30 3.11 -13.59
CA GLY A 319 -2.83 1.82 -14.04
C GLY A 319 -3.36 1.90 -15.48
N ASN A 320 -3.32 0.78 -16.22
CA ASN A 320 -3.85 0.70 -17.60
C ASN A 320 -3.34 1.82 -18.55
N GLY A 321 -2.08 2.24 -18.39
CA GLY A 321 -1.50 3.33 -19.19
C GLY A 321 -2.03 4.73 -18.85
N LYS A 322 -2.87 4.87 -17.81
CA LYS A 322 -3.37 6.14 -17.29
C LYS A 322 -2.71 6.50 -15.98
N MET A 323 -2.75 7.78 -15.65
CA MET A 323 -2.25 8.34 -14.40
C MET A 323 -3.21 9.42 -13.91
N ILE A 324 -3.54 9.36 -12.62
CA ILE A 324 -4.44 10.30 -11.95
C ILE A 324 -3.69 10.97 -10.80
N GLY A 325 -3.62 12.30 -10.82
CA GLY A 325 -3.07 13.11 -9.73
C GLY A 325 -4.11 13.38 -8.65
N ILE A 326 -3.71 13.25 -7.39
CA ILE A 326 -4.49 13.68 -6.22
C ILE A 326 -3.78 14.90 -5.65
N ALA A 327 -4.35 16.07 -5.94
CA ALA A 327 -3.74 17.36 -5.69
C ALA A 327 -4.38 18.11 -4.52
N THR A 328 -3.56 18.77 -3.72
CA THR A 328 -4.03 19.71 -2.69
C THR A 328 -3.77 21.14 -3.15
N CYS A 329 -4.82 21.95 -3.16
CA CYS A 329 -4.77 23.35 -3.54
C CYS A 329 -4.22 24.24 -2.42
N GLN A 330 -3.42 25.23 -2.79
CA GLN A 330 -2.95 26.28 -1.88
C GLN A 330 -4.04 27.35 -1.65
N ASP A 331 -5.27 26.91 -1.36
CA ASP A 331 -6.38 27.77 -0.94
C ASP A 331 -6.63 27.66 0.58
N ALA A 332 -7.43 28.58 1.14
CA ALA A 332 -7.69 28.63 2.58
C ALA A 332 -8.31 27.33 3.14
N ASP A 333 -8.93 26.52 2.28
CA ASP A 333 -9.61 25.29 2.65
C ASP A 333 -8.78 24.02 2.35
N SER A 334 -7.58 24.19 1.77
CA SER A 334 -6.74 23.09 1.29
C SER A 334 -7.55 22.07 0.47
N THR A 335 -8.36 22.60 -0.46
CA THR A 335 -9.29 21.79 -1.25
C THR A 335 -8.53 20.74 -2.05
N VAL A 336 -9.11 19.55 -2.22
CA VAL A 336 -8.53 18.50 -3.06
C VAL A 336 -9.10 18.56 -4.46
N GLU A 337 -8.20 18.44 -5.44
CA GLU A 337 -8.53 18.23 -6.85
C GLU A 337 -8.03 16.86 -7.30
N VAL A 338 -8.84 16.20 -8.12
CA VAL A 338 -8.43 15.01 -8.87
C VAL A 338 -8.17 15.42 -10.30
N GLN A 339 -7.01 15.06 -10.84
CA GLN A 339 -6.50 15.54 -12.12
C GLN A 339 -6.11 14.34 -12.98
N ASP A 340 -6.34 14.40 -14.29
CA ASP A 340 -5.54 13.53 -15.15
C ASP A 340 -4.09 14.01 -15.19
N ALA A 341 -3.21 13.09 -15.56
CA ALA A 341 -1.84 13.40 -15.89
C ALA A 341 -1.41 12.52 -17.05
N ASP A 342 -0.81 13.13 -18.06
CA ASP A 342 -0.02 12.40 -19.04
C ASP A 342 1.15 11.71 -18.32
N PRO A 343 1.29 10.37 -18.40
CA PRO A 343 2.31 9.64 -17.63
C PRO A 343 3.75 10.03 -17.97
N ALA A 344 4.02 10.63 -19.13
CA ALA A 344 5.38 11.00 -19.54
C ALA A 344 5.74 12.44 -19.15
N THR A 345 4.77 13.34 -19.14
CA THR A 345 4.98 14.79 -19.00
C THR A 345 4.34 15.40 -17.76
N GLY A 346 3.41 14.69 -17.12
CA GLY A 346 2.62 15.19 -15.99
C GLY A 346 1.59 16.23 -16.39
N LYS A 347 1.39 16.47 -17.70
CA LYS A 347 0.45 17.47 -18.19
C LYS A 347 -0.98 17.06 -17.90
N THR A 348 -1.71 17.95 -17.23
CA THR A 348 -3.15 17.81 -16.95
C THR A 348 -3.98 18.43 -18.08
N THR A 349 -5.10 17.79 -18.42
CA THR A 349 -6.09 18.27 -19.39
C THR A 349 -7.44 18.56 -18.74
N TRP A 350 -7.75 17.94 -17.60
CA TRP A 350 -8.95 18.21 -16.81
C TRP A 350 -8.68 18.07 -15.30
N SER A 351 -9.50 18.74 -14.50
CA SER A 351 -9.53 18.54 -13.05
C SER A 351 -10.96 18.46 -12.52
N PHE A 352 -11.11 17.76 -11.41
CA PHE A 352 -12.35 17.60 -10.66
C PHE A 352 -12.12 18.05 -9.22
N LYS A 353 -12.67 19.21 -8.87
CA LYS A 353 -12.56 19.79 -7.52
C LYS A 353 -13.55 19.12 -6.58
N LEU A 354 -13.06 18.55 -5.49
CA LEU A 354 -13.90 17.94 -4.46
C LEU A 354 -14.64 19.03 -3.65
N PRO A 355 -15.81 18.71 -3.07
CA PRO A 355 -16.45 19.60 -2.12
C PRO A 355 -15.56 19.90 -0.92
N LYS A 356 -15.77 21.04 -0.27
CA LYS A 356 -14.99 21.48 0.89
C LYS A 356 -14.91 20.39 1.98
N GLY A 357 -13.69 20.10 2.42
CA GLY A 357 -13.40 19.12 3.46
C GLY A 357 -13.42 17.66 3.01
N PHE A 358 -13.82 17.37 1.76
CA PHE A 358 -13.69 16.03 1.21
C PHE A 358 -12.25 15.75 0.78
N LYS A 359 -11.81 14.53 1.01
CA LYS A 359 -10.52 13.98 0.57
C LYS A 359 -10.76 12.68 -0.18
N VAL A 360 -9.84 12.32 -1.08
CA VAL A 360 -9.80 10.97 -1.66
C VAL A 360 -9.27 10.02 -0.57
N THR A 361 -9.99 8.93 -0.33
CA THR A 361 -9.59 7.87 0.61
C THR A 361 -9.13 6.61 -0.14
N SER A 362 -9.62 6.38 -1.35
CA SER A 362 -9.19 5.27 -2.21
C SER A 362 -9.45 5.58 -3.69
N VAL A 363 -8.63 5.00 -4.57
CA VAL A 363 -8.85 4.94 -6.00
C VAL A 363 -9.05 3.47 -6.36
N TYR A 364 -10.28 3.07 -6.66
CA TYR A 364 -10.62 1.69 -7.01
C TYR A 364 -10.27 1.36 -8.47
N SER A 365 -10.31 2.36 -9.35
CA SER A 365 -9.86 2.22 -10.73
C SER A 365 -9.50 3.59 -11.30
N VAL A 366 -8.59 3.59 -12.26
CA VAL A 366 -8.22 4.76 -13.08
C VAL A 366 -8.88 4.76 -14.46
N ASP A 367 -9.50 3.63 -14.85
CA ASP A 367 -10.27 3.53 -16.09
C ASP A 367 -11.37 2.44 -16.00
N PRO A 368 -12.67 2.82 -15.93
CA PRO A 368 -13.16 4.17 -15.64
C PRO A 368 -12.67 4.64 -14.27
N LEU A 369 -12.59 5.95 -14.06
CA LEU A 369 -12.11 6.50 -12.79
C LEU A 369 -13.19 6.34 -11.70
N VAL A 370 -12.88 5.56 -10.67
CA VAL A 370 -13.76 5.28 -9.54
C VAL A 370 -13.04 5.63 -8.24
N LEU A 371 -13.58 6.61 -7.53
CA LEU A 371 -12.96 7.19 -6.34
C LEU A 371 -13.85 6.95 -5.13
N ASP A 372 -13.23 6.58 -4.02
CA ASP A 372 -13.82 6.73 -2.70
C ASP A 372 -13.39 8.09 -2.12
N ILE A 373 -14.37 8.88 -1.68
CA ILE A 373 -14.13 10.18 -1.07
C ILE A 373 -14.87 10.30 0.26
N GLY A 374 -14.26 11.00 1.21
CA GLY A 374 -14.84 11.18 2.55
C GLY A 374 -14.55 12.54 3.16
N ASN A 375 -15.45 12.98 4.03
CA ASN A 375 -15.29 14.12 4.91
C ASN A 375 -15.40 13.63 6.36
N GLU A 376 -14.26 13.51 7.02
CA GLU A 376 -14.17 12.94 8.36
C GLU A 376 -14.91 13.78 9.41
N ALA A 377 -14.78 15.10 9.34
CA ALA A 377 -15.43 16.03 10.29
C ALA A 377 -16.96 15.92 10.24
N LYS A 378 -17.52 15.69 9.05
CA LYS A 378 -18.96 15.50 8.85
C LYS A 378 -19.42 14.05 8.89
N LYS A 379 -18.49 13.10 8.96
CA LYS A 379 -18.75 11.65 8.82
C LYS A 379 -19.51 11.32 7.52
N GLU A 380 -19.23 12.07 6.46
CA GLU A 380 -19.83 11.87 5.13
C GLU A 380 -18.89 11.08 4.24
N ARG A 381 -19.46 10.28 3.34
CA ARG A 381 -18.70 9.44 2.42
C ARG A 381 -19.48 9.13 1.15
N SER A 382 -18.77 9.05 0.02
CA SER A 382 -19.35 8.79 -1.29
C SER A 382 -18.35 8.07 -2.18
N ILE A 383 -18.83 7.19 -3.05
CA ILE A 383 -18.05 6.67 -4.17
C ILE A 383 -18.51 7.38 -5.44
N VAL A 384 -17.58 8.05 -6.13
CA VAL A 384 -17.87 8.80 -7.36
C VAL A 384 -17.23 8.14 -8.57
N VAL A 385 -17.95 8.19 -9.68
CA VAL A 385 -17.51 7.71 -10.99
C VAL A 385 -17.29 8.92 -11.87
N LEU A 386 -16.05 9.13 -12.33
CA LEU A 386 -15.73 10.20 -13.26
C LEU A 386 -15.64 9.66 -14.68
N GLY A 387 -16.13 10.45 -15.64
CA GLY A 387 -15.94 10.23 -17.06
C GLY A 387 -14.51 10.53 -17.51
N PRO A 388 -14.17 10.20 -18.77
CA PRO A 388 -12.86 10.50 -19.34
C PRO A 388 -12.56 12.00 -19.46
N ASP A 389 -13.59 12.85 -19.37
CA ASP A 389 -13.49 14.32 -19.36
C ASP A 389 -13.40 14.91 -17.95
N GLY A 390 -13.22 14.07 -16.92
CA GLY A 390 -13.13 14.49 -15.52
C GLY A 390 -14.48 14.82 -14.88
N LYS A 391 -15.59 14.78 -15.62
CA LYS A 391 -16.90 15.11 -15.07
C LYS A 391 -17.49 13.92 -14.32
N GLN A 392 -18.13 14.19 -13.19
CA GLN A 392 -18.87 13.18 -12.46
C GLN A 392 -20.02 12.65 -13.32
N ARG A 393 -20.00 11.34 -13.56
CA ARG A 393 -21.07 10.62 -14.27
C ARG A 393 -22.12 10.13 -13.30
N ASN A 394 -21.68 9.50 -12.21
CA ASN A 394 -22.55 8.88 -11.22
C ASN A 394 -21.93 8.92 -9.82
N THR A 395 -22.79 8.71 -8.83
CA THR A 395 -22.41 8.31 -7.48
C THR A 395 -22.90 6.89 -7.26
N VAL A 396 -22.07 6.04 -6.67
CA VAL A 396 -22.49 4.68 -6.31
C VAL A 396 -23.28 4.73 -5.01
N THR A 397 -24.44 4.06 -4.98
CA THR A 397 -25.32 4.00 -3.82
C THR A 397 -25.76 2.56 -3.58
N GLY A 398 -25.67 2.12 -2.33
CA GLY A 398 -26.16 0.82 -1.89
C GLY A 398 -26.20 0.72 -0.38
N GLU A 399 -27.12 -0.11 0.11
CA GLU A 399 -27.26 -0.40 1.53
C GLU A 399 -26.06 -1.18 2.08
N GLY A 400 -25.79 -1.01 3.37
CA GLY A 400 -24.75 -1.70 4.11
C GLY A 400 -23.47 -0.90 4.32
N SER A 401 -22.62 -1.44 5.18
CA SER A 401 -21.29 -0.90 5.46
C SER A 401 -20.28 -1.62 4.58
N PHE A 402 -19.27 -0.90 4.08
CA PHE A 402 -18.27 -1.44 3.17
C PHE A 402 -16.87 -1.28 3.78
N ALA A 403 -15.98 -2.24 3.51
CA ALA A 403 -14.61 -2.23 4.01
C ALA A 403 -13.69 -1.46 3.06
N THR A 404 -13.20 -0.28 3.49
CA THR A 404 -12.68 0.71 2.53
C THR A 404 -11.45 1.47 3.00
N ARG A 405 -10.74 0.96 4.00
CA ARG A 405 -9.49 1.57 4.42
C ARG A 405 -8.33 0.94 3.64
N CYS A 406 -7.62 1.77 2.88
CA CYS A 406 -6.30 1.44 2.36
C CYS A 406 -5.27 1.82 3.43
N GLY A 407 -4.49 0.85 3.91
CA GLY A 407 -3.32 1.14 4.75
C GLY A 407 -3.60 1.64 6.17
N SER A 408 -2.52 2.06 6.84
CA SER A 408 -2.51 2.63 8.18
C SER A 408 -2.35 4.16 8.13
N SER A 409 -2.56 4.86 9.25
CA SER A 409 -2.50 6.34 9.35
C SER A 409 -1.19 6.99 8.88
N PHE A 410 -0.13 6.21 8.62
CA PHE A 410 1.21 6.70 8.28
C PHE A 410 1.66 6.31 6.85
N SER A 411 0.84 5.61 6.07
CA SER A 411 1.14 5.27 4.67
C SER A 411 0.04 5.77 3.75
N GLN A 412 0.35 6.76 2.91
CA GLN A 412 -0.62 7.30 1.96
C GLN A 412 -0.59 6.49 0.66
N SER A 413 -1.13 5.27 0.72
CA SER A 413 -1.47 4.51 -0.48
C SER A 413 -2.94 4.70 -0.80
N TYR A 414 -3.22 5.22 -1.99
CA TYR A 414 -4.58 5.36 -2.50
C TYR A 414 -5.07 4.10 -3.22
N GLN A 415 -4.18 3.14 -3.54
CA GLN A 415 -4.51 1.89 -4.22
C GLN A 415 -4.90 0.85 -3.17
N CYS A 416 -6.21 0.61 -3.03
CA CYS A 416 -6.79 -0.40 -2.14
C CYS A 416 -6.99 -1.72 -2.88
N SER A 417 -6.65 -2.84 -2.25
CA SER A 417 -7.06 -4.18 -2.71
C SER A 417 -8.50 -4.54 -2.37
N SER A 418 -9.25 -3.70 -1.64
CA SER A 418 -10.59 -4.07 -1.19
C SER A 418 -11.66 -3.99 -2.27
N GLY A 419 -11.41 -3.36 -3.43
CA GLY A 419 -12.37 -3.24 -4.51
C GLY A 419 -11.75 -3.54 -5.86
N VAL A 420 -12.54 -4.11 -6.77
CA VAL A 420 -12.12 -4.43 -8.13
C VAL A 420 -13.13 -3.84 -9.10
N VAL A 421 -12.65 -3.27 -10.20
CA VAL A 421 -13.48 -2.74 -11.27
C VAL A 421 -13.15 -3.46 -12.57
N ASP A 422 -14.18 -3.94 -13.27
CA ASP A 422 -14.06 -4.44 -14.64
C ASP A 422 -15.36 -4.22 -15.40
N SER A 423 -15.27 -3.95 -16.70
CA SER A 423 -16.42 -3.89 -17.62
C SER A 423 -17.60 -3.02 -17.12
N GLY A 424 -17.30 -1.89 -16.47
CA GLY A 424 -18.32 -0.97 -15.93
C GLY A 424 -19.00 -1.45 -14.65
N ILE A 425 -18.41 -2.42 -13.93
CA ILE A 425 -18.92 -2.94 -12.66
C ILE A 425 -17.85 -2.75 -11.59
N LEU A 426 -18.26 -2.22 -10.43
CA LEU A 426 -17.45 -2.20 -9.22
C LEU A 426 -17.90 -3.32 -8.28
N TYR A 427 -16.96 -4.15 -7.87
CA TYR A 427 -17.17 -5.22 -6.89
C TYR A 427 -16.57 -4.79 -5.55
N LEU A 428 -17.40 -4.70 -4.52
CA LEU A 428 -16.97 -4.34 -3.16
C LEU A 428 -17.47 -5.34 -2.12
N PRO A 429 -16.62 -5.72 -1.15
CA PRO A 429 -17.03 -6.48 0.00
C PRO A 429 -17.73 -5.57 1.02
N THR A 430 -18.83 -6.06 1.60
CA THR A 430 -19.39 -5.46 2.81
C THR A 430 -18.44 -5.71 3.99
N ALA A 431 -18.50 -4.82 4.99
CA ALA A 431 -17.87 -5.05 6.27
C ALA A 431 -18.74 -6.03 7.07
N PRO A 432 -18.22 -7.20 7.49
CA PRO A 432 -18.99 -8.14 8.29
C PRO A 432 -19.30 -7.52 9.66
N ALA A 433 -20.52 -7.74 10.16
CA ALA A 433 -20.79 -7.55 11.58
C ALA A 433 -20.09 -8.66 12.39
N ALA A 434 -19.82 -8.42 13.67
CA ALA A 434 -19.16 -9.39 14.52
C ALA A 434 -19.92 -10.74 14.51
N GLY A 435 -19.21 -11.83 14.22
CA GLY A 435 -19.79 -13.18 14.16
C GLY A 435 -20.66 -13.48 12.93
N THR A 436 -20.63 -12.62 11.91
CA THR A 436 -21.35 -12.81 10.64
C THR A 436 -20.38 -12.89 9.46
N GLY A 437 -20.83 -13.49 8.35
CA GLY A 437 -20.11 -13.41 7.09
C GLY A 437 -20.33 -12.08 6.37
N ASN A 438 -19.56 -11.79 5.34
CA ASN A 438 -19.79 -10.64 4.47
C ASN A 438 -20.51 -11.01 3.17
N GLU A 439 -20.76 -10.00 2.34
CA GLU A 439 -21.24 -10.15 0.97
C GLU A 439 -20.25 -9.51 0.01
N ILE A 440 -20.26 -9.96 -1.25
CA ILE A 440 -19.75 -9.15 -2.36
C ILE A 440 -20.94 -8.48 -3.05
N VAL A 441 -20.85 -7.17 -3.22
CA VAL A 441 -21.86 -6.36 -3.91
C VAL A 441 -21.27 -5.88 -5.23
N ALA A 442 -21.98 -6.15 -6.32
CA ALA A 442 -21.66 -5.62 -7.64
C ALA A 442 -22.49 -4.37 -7.91
N PHE A 443 -21.83 -3.29 -8.30
CA PHE A 443 -22.45 -2.01 -8.64
C PHE A 443 -22.26 -1.71 -10.11
N ASP A 444 -23.34 -1.33 -10.78
CA ASP A 444 -23.28 -0.84 -12.15
C ASP A 444 -22.77 0.61 -12.14
N LEU A 445 -21.61 0.86 -12.73
CA LEU A 445 -21.01 2.21 -12.76
C LEU A 445 -21.76 3.17 -13.71
N GLY A 446 -22.55 2.63 -14.65
CA GLY A 446 -23.39 3.41 -15.55
C GLY A 446 -24.65 3.96 -14.89
N THR A 447 -25.17 3.28 -13.87
CA THR A 447 -26.37 3.73 -13.12
C THR A 447 -26.10 4.11 -11.66
N GLY A 448 -24.95 3.74 -11.12
CA GLY A 448 -24.60 3.89 -9.70
C GLY A 448 -25.30 2.89 -8.76
N LYS A 449 -26.08 1.94 -9.28
CA LYS A 449 -26.94 1.06 -8.47
C LYS A 449 -26.38 -0.35 -8.32
N VAL A 450 -26.81 -1.03 -7.26
CA VAL A 450 -26.52 -2.46 -7.05
C VAL A 450 -27.11 -3.28 -8.20
N LYS A 451 -26.29 -4.14 -8.81
CA LYS A 451 -26.72 -5.17 -9.78
C LYS A 451 -27.15 -6.43 -9.05
N TRP A 452 -26.33 -6.88 -8.11
CA TRP A 452 -26.53 -8.09 -7.33
C TRP A 452 -25.65 -8.11 -6.09
N ARG A 453 -25.98 -9.03 -5.18
CA ARG A 453 -25.21 -9.37 -3.98
C ARG A 453 -25.02 -10.87 -3.92
N ILE A 454 -23.87 -11.31 -3.40
CA ILE A 454 -23.64 -12.72 -3.08
C ILE A 454 -23.12 -12.84 -1.65
N PRO A 455 -23.69 -13.72 -0.81
CA PRO A 455 -23.18 -13.96 0.52
C PRO A 455 -21.89 -14.79 0.46
N ALA A 456 -20.96 -14.53 1.37
CA ALA A 456 -19.77 -15.36 1.56
C ALA A 456 -20.08 -16.74 2.15
N GLY A 457 -21.22 -16.88 2.82
CA GLY A 457 -21.58 -18.06 3.61
C GLY A 457 -21.52 -17.76 5.11
N ASP A 458 -22.04 -18.69 5.92
CA ASP A 458 -22.10 -18.52 7.38
C ASP A 458 -20.69 -18.31 7.96
N LYS A 459 -20.49 -17.20 8.66
CA LYS A 459 -19.21 -16.76 9.24
C LYS A 459 -18.02 -16.73 8.27
N ARG A 460 -18.25 -16.73 6.95
CA ARG A 460 -17.19 -16.66 5.95
C ARG A 460 -16.94 -15.24 5.50
N THR A 461 -15.71 -14.96 5.10
CA THR A 461 -15.33 -13.69 4.48
C THR A 461 -14.87 -13.92 3.04
N MET A 462 -15.40 -13.16 2.08
CA MET A 462 -14.93 -13.08 0.70
C MET A 462 -14.27 -11.73 0.41
N ILE A 463 -13.17 -11.77 -0.35
CA ILE A 463 -12.44 -10.59 -0.82
C ILE A 463 -12.29 -10.69 -2.35
N PRO A 464 -12.63 -9.63 -3.11
CA PRO A 464 -12.32 -9.57 -4.54
C PRO A 464 -10.81 -9.64 -4.79
N LEU A 465 -10.37 -10.47 -5.74
CA LEU A 465 -8.97 -10.53 -6.16
C LEU A 465 -8.75 -9.80 -7.49
N GLN A 466 -9.55 -10.15 -8.50
CA GLN A 466 -9.46 -9.59 -9.84
C GLN A 466 -10.77 -9.82 -10.59
N ALA A 467 -11.02 -9.06 -11.65
CA ALA A 467 -12.15 -9.26 -12.53
C ALA A 467 -11.69 -9.06 -13.97
N ALA A 468 -12.01 -10.03 -14.83
CA ALA A 468 -11.65 -10.02 -16.24
C ALA A 468 -12.52 -11.02 -17.01
N GLY A 469 -12.70 -10.79 -18.30
CA GLY A 469 -13.39 -11.76 -19.18
C GLY A 469 -14.81 -12.11 -18.74
N GLY A 470 -15.52 -11.16 -18.12
CA GLY A 470 -16.88 -11.37 -17.61
C GLY A 470 -16.96 -12.22 -16.34
N GLN A 471 -15.85 -12.42 -15.63
CA GLN A 471 -15.80 -13.14 -14.36
C GLN A 471 -15.10 -12.30 -13.29
N LEU A 472 -15.68 -12.28 -12.10
CA LEU A 472 -15.03 -11.88 -10.87
C LEU A 472 -14.36 -13.10 -10.25
N ILE A 473 -13.12 -12.97 -9.81
CA ILE A 473 -12.40 -13.94 -9.00
C ILE A 473 -12.35 -13.41 -7.56
N VAL A 474 -12.79 -14.24 -6.62
CA VAL A 474 -12.80 -13.92 -5.19
C VAL A 474 -12.04 -14.98 -4.40
N TYR A 475 -11.40 -14.53 -3.31
CA TYR A 475 -10.89 -15.42 -2.28
C TYR A 475 -11.88 -15.46 -1.12
N ARG A 476 -12.44 -16.64 -0.85
CA ARG A 476 -13.15 -16.92 0.39
C ARG A 476 -12.13 -17.38 1.42
N LYS A 477 -11.90 -16.56 2.43
CA LYS A 477 -10.87 -16.77 3.46
C LYS A 477 -11.03 -18.11 4.15
N ALA A 478 -9.89 -18.75 4.45
CA ALA A 478 -9.85 -19.87 5.38
C ALA A 478 -10.27 -19.45 6.79
N GLU A 479 -10.87 -20.40 7.49
CA GLU A 479 -11.13 -20.36 8.92
C GLU A 479 -10.31 -21.47 9.59
N TYR A 480 -10.33 -21.55 10.93
CA TYR A 480 -9.50 -22.51 11.66
C TYR A 480 -9.73 -23.97 11.25
N ASP A 481 -10.98 -24.34 10.97
CA ASP A 481 -11.44 -25.69 10.64
C ASP A 481 -11.91 -25.82 9.17
N GLN A 482 -11.68 -24.79 8.35
CA GLN A 482 -12.13 -24.75 6.97
C GLN A 482 -11.09 -24.11 6.06
N GLY A 483 -10.69 -24.82 5.01
CA GLY A 483 -9.79 -24.29 4.00
C GLY A 483 -10.36 -23.08 3.27
N GLY A 484 -9.46 -22.26 2.72
CA GLY A 484 -9.82 -21.20 1.80
C GLY A 484 -10.35 -21.73 0.47
N GLU A 485 -11.00 -20.86 -0.29
CA GLU A 485 -11.44 -21.18 -1.65
C GLU A 485 -11.17 -20.00 -2.59
N VAL A 486 -10.69 -20.29 -3.79
CA VAL A 486 -10.76 -19.32 -4.90
C VAL A 486 -12.00 -19.66 -5.73
N LEU A 487 -12.87 -18.68 -5.90
CA LEU A 487 -14.15 -18.84 -6.58
C LEU A 487 -14.24 -17.88 -7.77
N THR A 488 -14.89 -18.31 -8.85
CA THR A 488 -15.36 -17.44 -9.92
C THR A 488 -16.83 -17.10 -9.75
N VAL A 489 -17.21 -15.89 -10.11
CA VAL A 489 -18.58 -15.39 -10.12
C VAL A 489 -18.82 -14.70 -11.47
N PRO A 490 -19.86 -15.08 -12.24
CA PRO A 490 -20.18 -14.37 -13.47
C PRO A 490 -20.48 -12.89 -13.18
N ALA A 491 -20.06 -11.98 -14.08
CA ALA A 491 -20.33 -10.54 -13.95
C ALA A 491 -21.83 -10.21 -13.91
N ALA A 492 -22.67 -11.07 -14.52
CA ALA A 492 -24.12 -10.99 -14.45
C ALA A 492 -24.71 -11.41 -13.09
N GLY A 493 -23.88 -11.95 -12.19
CA GLY A 493 -24.28 -12.58 -10.94
C GLY A 493 -24.57 -14.07 -11.12
N GLY A 494 -24.82 -14.77 -10.01
CA GLY A 494 -25.11 -16.20 -9.99
C GLY A 494 -24.34 -16.94 -8.91
N THR A 495 -24.38 -18.27 -8.99
CA THR A 495 -23.74 -19.15 -8.02
C THR A 495 -22.21 -19.10 -8.17
N PRO A 496 -21.46 -18.78 -7.11
CA PRO A 496 -20.01 -18.86 -7.12
C PRO A 496 -19.54 -20.29 -7.41
N THR A 497 -18.55 -20.44 -8.30
CA THR A 497 -18.00 -21.74 -8.69
C THR A 497 -16.56 -21.84 -8.19
N PRO A 498 -16.18 -22.89 -7.46
CA PRO A 498 -14.80 -23.08 -7.01
C PRO A 498 -13.87 -23.39 -8.19
N VAL A 499 -12.74 -22.69 -8.23
CA VAL A 499 -11.63 -23.00 -9.14
C VAL A 499 -10.40 -23.54 -8.41
N LEU A 500 -10.31 -23.26 -7.10
CA LEU A 500 -9.34 -23.83 -6.19
C LEU A 500 -9.97 -24.01 -4.80
N ARG A 501 -9.80 -25.18 -4.18
CA ARG A 501 -10.28 -25.52 -2.82
C ARG A 501 -9.08 -25.89 -1.96
N HIS A 502 -8.72 -25.08 -0.97
CA HIS A 502 -7.55 -25.36 -0.14
C HIS A 502 -7.86 -26.46 0.89
N PRO A 503 -6.85 -27.20 1.40
CA PRO A 503 -7.08 -28.25 2.37
C PRO A 503 -7.75 -27.75 3.65
N SER A 504 -8.76 -28.48 4.13
CA SER A 504 -9.44 -28.17 5.42
C SER A 504 -8.76 -28.78 6.65
N GLY A 505 -7.72 -29.59 6.45
CA GLY A 505 -6.92 -30.22 7.51
C GLY A 505 -5.85 -29.28 8.09
N ALA A 506 -4.62 -29.78 8.19
CA ALA A 506 -3.50 -29.06 8.83
C ALA A 506 -3.19 -27.68 8.21
N ALA A 507 -3.50 -27.47 6.93
CA ALA A 507 -3.28 -26.18 6.26
C ALA A 507 -4.20 -25.05 6.74
N ALA A 508 -5.46 -25.33 7.08
CA ALA A 508 -6.47 -24.31 7.38
C ALA A 508 -6.09 -23.37 8.55
N PRO A 509 -5.59 -23.85 9.71
CA PRO A 509 -5.15 -22.97 10.79
C PRO A 509 -3.91 -22.14 10.40
N VAL A 510 -3.02 -22.67 9.56
CA VAL A 510 -1.85 -21.92 9.07
C VAL A 510 -2.31 -20.80 8.11
N GLU A 511 -3.16 -21.13 7.14
CA GLU A 511 -3.71 -20.21 6.15
C GLU A 511 -4.51 -19.07 6.79
N SER A 512 -5.43 -19.40 7.71
CA SER A 512 -6.28 -18.42 8.40
C SER A 512 -5.49 -17.49 9.32
N SER A 513 -4.29 -17.89 9.76
CA SER A 513 -3.45 -17.09 10.66
C SER A 513 -2.65 -15.97 9.98
N PHE A 514 -2.70 -15.85 8.64
CA PHE A 514 -2.09 -14.72 7.94
C PHE A 514 -2.88 -13.43 8.21
N TYR A 515 -2.26 -12.50 8.93
CA TYR A 515 -2.85 -11.20 9.27
C TYR A 515 -2.63 -10.20 8.14
N ALA A 516 -3.72 -9.55 7.68
CA ALA A 516 -3.72 -8.59 6.57
C ALA A 516 -2.82 -9.01 5.39
N PRO A 517 -3.03 -10.20 4.82
CA PRO A 517 -2.11 -10.77 3.85
C PRO A 517 -2.14 -10.02 2.53
N LYS A 518 -1.04 -10.16 1.78
CA LYS A 518 -1.06 -9.95 0.33
C LYS A 518 -1.47 -11.27 -0.32
N THR A 519 -2.42 -11.20 -1.25
CA THR A 519 -2.98 -12.36 -1.94
C THR A 519 -2.97 -12.16 -3.44
N ASP A 520 -2.58 -13.18 -4.20
CA ASP A 520 -2.63 -13.19 -5.66
C ASP A 520 -3.20 -14.52 -6.17
N TYR A 521 -3.86 -14.49 -7.33
CA TYR A 521 -4.29 -15.69 -8.04
C TYR A 521 -3.88 -15.62 -9.50
N VAL A 522 -2.88 -16.43 -9.87
CA VAL A 522 -2.24 -16.40 -11.19
C VAL A 522 -2.02 -17.84 -11.66
N ASP A 523 -2.38 -18.12 -12.92
CA ASP A 523 -2.16 -19.42 -13.57
C ASP A 523 -2.62 -20.63 -12.74
N GLY A 524 -3.80 -20.52 -12.13
CA GLY A 524 -4.40 -21.59 -11.33
C GLY A 524 -3.82 -21.76 -9.94
N ARG A 525 -2.90 -20.88 -9.50
CA ARG A 525 -2.28 -20.92 -8.17
C ARG A 525 -2.71 -19.75 -7.32
N PHE A 526 -2.94 -20.01 -6.05
CA PHE A 526 -3.20 -18.99 -5.04
C PHE A 526 -1.95 -18.77 -4.19
N PHE A 527 -1.59 -17.50 -4.01
CA PHE A 527 -0.44 -17.07 -3.21
C PHE A 527 -0.96 -16.23 -2.06
N ILE A 528 -0.59 -16.56 -0.83
CA ILE A 528 -0.91 -15.77 0.38
C ILE A 528 0.36 -15.53 1.18
N SER A 529 0.60 -14.29 1.59
CA SER A 529 1.83 -13.93 2.28
C SER A 529 1.67 -12.88 3.36
N ALA A 530 2.61 -12.89 4.29
CA ALA A 530 2.79 -11.83 5.26
C ALA A 530 3.20 -10.53 4.55
N THR A 531 2.68 -9.42 5.03
CA THR A 531 3.07 -8.06 4.63
C THR A 531 4.01 -7.39 5.64
N ARG A 532 4.16 -8.00 6.83
CA ARG A 532 5.04 -7.58 7.91
C ARG A 532 5.47 -8.81 8.73
N LEU A 533 6.70 -8.83 9.21
CA LEU A 533 7.21 -9.83 10.16
C LEU A 533 7.55 -9.16 11.50
N LEU A 534 7.43 -9.88 12.61
CA LEU A 534 7.80 -9.39 13.94
C LEU A 534 9.31 -9.30 14.13
N ALA A 535 10.08 -10.11 13.38
CA ALA A 535 11.54 -10.15 13.36
C ALA A 535 12.16 -10.30 14.76
N LYS A 536 11.72 -11.32 15.50
CA LYS A 536 12.18 -11.62 16.88
C LYS A 536 13.10 -12.85 16.96
N GLY A 537 13.84 -13.14 15.88
CA GLY A 537 14.75 -14.28 15.80
C GLY A 537 14.06 -15.64 15.83
N LYS A 538 12.76 -15.71 15.48
CA LYS A 538 11.96 -16.94 15.41
C LYS A 538 11.49 -17.16 13.97
N ASP A 539 11.20 -18.41 13.62
CA ASP A 539 10.57 -18.72 12.35
C ASP A 539 9.16 -18.12 12.28
N GLU A 540 8.92 -17.36 11.23
CA GLU A 540 7.63 -16.74 10.93
C GLU A 540 7.17 -17.16 9.53
N LYS A 541 5.89 -17.47 9.38
CA LYS A 541 5.29 -17.74 8.06
C LYS A 541 5.47 -16.53 7.13
N LEU A 542 5.97 -16.76 5.93
CA LEU A 542 6.23 -15.73 4.94
C LEU A 542 5.28 -15.83 3.76
N LEU A 543 5.26 -16.97 3.07
CA LEU A 543 4.53 -17.16 1.83
C LEU A 543 4.06 -18.61 1.70
N MET A 544 2.77 -18.80 1.46
CA MET A 544 2.15 -20.09 1.26
C MET A 544 1.49 -20.13 -0.12
N VAL A 545 1.63 -21.26 -0.83
CA VAL A 545 1.16 -21.40 -2.21
C VAL A 545 0.31 -22.65 -2.36
N PHE A 546 -0.82 -22.49 -3.03
CA PHE A 546 -1.79 -23.55 -3.30
C PHE A 546 -1.97 -23.77 -4.80
N GLY A 547 -2.28 -25.01 -5.18
CA GLY A 547 -2.49 -25.41 -6.57
C GLY A 547 -2.98 -26.84 -6.70
N LYS A 548 -3.40 -27.21 -7.91
CA LYS A 548 -3.96 -28.54 -8.22
C LYS A 548 -2.93 -29.67 -8.11
#